data_AF-A0A7J2PMH9-F1
#
_entry.id   AF-A0A7J2PMH9-F1
#
_cell.length_a   1.000
_cell.length_b   1.000
_cell.length_c   1.000
_cell.angle_alpha   90.00
_cell.angle_beta   90.00
_cell.angle_gamma   90.00
#
_symmetry.space_group_name_H-M   'P 1'
#
loop_
_entity.id
_entity.type
_entity.pdbx_description
1 polymer ?
#
loop_
_entity_poly.entity_id
_entity_poly.type
_entity_poly.pdbx_seq_one_letter_code
_entity_poly.pdbx_strand_id
1 'polypeptide(L)'
;MNKINRVILFIIDNIRSDELFDFMAKGLLPNIRKLMENGIYSKNCITDFPPITFPTQVSLVTGTYTGDYRKENCHGVPLMNWMGRNTSPPFLRNYTSRNLQIYKINEDLGDKCKTLLEMAGEGNTASIAQFINRGTDYFFPERKTKLVMYYLILAAFRNFKKMMVRGNSALVQKLID
;
A
#
# COMPACT_ATOMS: atom_id res chain seq x y z
N MET A 1 15.24 10.85 -24.34
CA MET A 1 14.62 10.02 -23.29
C MET A 1 13.23 9.61 -23.77
N ASN A 2 12.87 8.34 -23.67
CA ASN A 2 11.47 7.94 -23.89
C ASN A 2 10.59 8.60 -22.82
N LYS A 3 9.44 9.14 -23.23
CA LYS A 3 8.47 9.72 -22.32
C LYS A 3 7.87 8.59 -21.46
N ILE A 4 8.09 8.64 -20.15
CA ILE A 4 7.43 7.72 -19.21
C ILE A 4 5.94 8.06 -19.22
N ASN A 5 5.10 7.10 -19.62
CA ASN A 5 3.65 7.28 -19.74
C ASN A 5 2.85 6.61 -18.62
N ARG A 6 3.49 5.73 -17.84
CA ARG A 6 2.86 4.96 -16.77
C ARG A 6 3.90 4.57 -15.72
N VAL A 7 3.52 4.72 -14.46
CA VAL A 7 4.28 4.24 -13.30
C VAL A 7 3.34 3.35 -12.51
N ILE A 8 3.83 2.17 -12.11
CA ILE A 8 3.09 1.23 -11.26
C ILE A 8 3.98 0.92 -10.05
N LEU A 9 3.48 1.23 -8.85
CA LEU A 9 4.13 0.84 -7.61
C LEU A 9 3.44 -0.42 -7.05
N PHE A 10 4.22 -1.46 -6.83
CA PHE A 10 3.79 -2.64 -6.09
C PHE A 10 4.46 -2.67 -4.73
N ILE A 11 3.65 -2.78 -3.67
CA ILE A 11 4.12 -3.04 -2.31
C ILE A 11 3.71 -4.46 -1.98
N ILE A 12 4.69 -5.33 -1.71
CA ILE A 12 4.43 -6.70 -1.31
C ILE A 12 4.72 -6.81 0.18
N ASP A 13 3.66 -7.00 0.97
CA ASP A 13 3.74 -7.01 2.42
C ASP A 13 4.50 -8.23 2.93
N ASN A 14 5.31 -8.02 3.97
CA ASN A 14 6.04 -9.06 4.70
C ASN A 14 6.96 -9.94 3.83
N ILE A 15 7.59 -9.39 2.79
CA ILE A 15 8.66 -10.08 2.07
C ILE A 15 9.97 -9.98 2.85
N ARG A 16 10.56 -11.13 3.14
CA ARG A 16 11.94 -11.23 3.57
C ARG A 16 12.89 -11.27 2.38
N SER A 17 13.95 -10.46 2.47
CA SER A 17 14.96 -10.32 1.42
C SER A 17 15.66 -11.65 1.10
N ASP A 18 16.10 -12.38 2.12
CA ASP A 18 16.80 -13.66 1.97
C ASP A 18 15.94 -14.73 1.28
N GLU A 19 14.67 -14.84 1.67
CA GLU A 19 13.72 -15.77 1.03
C GLU A 19 13.45 -15.39 -0.43
N LEU A 20 13.28 -14.09 -0.73
CA LEU A 20 13.06 -13.61 -2.09
C LEU A 20 14.23 -13.99 -3.01
N PHE A 21 15.47 -13.75 -2.57
CA PHE A 21 16.67 -14.06 -3.36
C PHE A 21 16.91 -15.57 -3.49
N ASP A 22 16.65 -16.36 -2.45
CA ASP A 22 16.72 -17.83 -2.52
C ASP A 22 15.72 -18.40 -3.54
N PHE A 23 14.48 -17.93 -3.54
CA PHE A 23 13.47 -18.37 -4.51
C PHE A 23 13.80 -17.97 -5.95
N MET A 24 14.40 -16.80 -6.16
CA MET A 24 14.91 -16.42 -7.47
C MET A 24 16.07 -17.31 -7.93
N ALA A 25 17.02 -17.62 -7.04
CA ALA A 25 18.14 -18.51 -7.35
C ALA A 25 17.68 -19.92 -7.73
N LYS A 26 16.60 -20.42 -7.10
CA LYS A 26 15.96 -21.70 -7.42
C LYS A 26 15.10 -21.67 -8.69
N GLY A 27 14.99 -20.52 -9.37
CA GLY A 27 14.19 -20.38 -10.59
C GLY A 27 12.68 -20.31 -10.36
N LEU A 28 12.21 -20.13 -9.12
CA LEU A 28 10.77 -20.09 -8.78
C LEU A 28 10.11 -18.74 -9.12
N LEU A 29 10.89 -17.69 -9.30
CA LEU A 29 10.42 -16.32 -9.53
C LEU A 29 10.98 -15.74 -10.85
N PRO A 30 10.73 -16.38 -12.01
CA PRO A 30 11.36 -16.01 -13.28
C PRO A 30 11.00 -14.59 -13.74
N ASN A 31 9.78 -14.12 -13.45
CA ASN A 31 9.35 -12.77 -13.81
C ASN A 31 10.04 -11.69 -12.96
N ILE A 32 10.21 -11.92 -11.66
CA ILE A 32 10.92 -10.98 -10.77
C ILE A 32 12.41 -10.96 -11.15
N ARG A 33 12.99 -12.13 -11.43
CA ARG A 33 14.36 -12.24 -11.93
C ARG A 33 14.56 -11.43 -13.21
N LYS A 34 13.65 -11.56 -14.19
CA LYS A 34 13.68 -10.79 -15.44
C LYS A 34 13.61 -9.28 -15.18
N LEU A 35 12.78 -8.81 -14.24
CA LEU A 35 12.71 -7.39 -13.87
C LEU A 35 14.03 -6.90 -13.26
N MET A 36 14.68 -7.71 -12.42
CA MET A 36 15.98 -7.36 -11.84
C MET A 36 17.09 -7.32 -12.89
N GLU A 37 17.13 -8.28 -13.81
CA GLU A 37 18.16 -8.35 -14.87
C GLU A 37 18.04 -7.20 -15.88
N ASN A 38 16.82 -6.69 -16.11
CA ASN A 38 16.54 -5.59 -17.04
C ASN A 38 16.30 -4.25 -16.36
N GLY A 39 16.58 -4.14 -15.06
CA GLY A 39 16.26 -2.98 -14.24
C GLY A 39 17.32 -2.66 -13.20
N ILE A 40 16.93 -1.88 -12.19
CA ILE A 40 17.78 -1.53 -11.05
C ILE A 40 17.17 -2.17 -9.81
N TYR A 41 18.01 -2.79 -8.99
CA TYR A 41 17.61 -3.36 -7.71
C TYR A 41 18.65 -3.08 -6.63
N SER A 42 18.22 -3.11 -5.36
CA SER A 42 19.10 -3.00 -4.20
C SER A 42 18.77 -4.11 -3.21
N LYS A 43 19.81 -4.77 -2.67
CA LYS A 43 19.68 -5.76 -1.59
C LYS A 43 19.68 -5.11 -0.20
N ASN A 44 20.15 -3.86 -0.12
CA ASN A 44 20.44 -3.15 1.12
C ASN A 44 19.40 -2.05 1.36
N CYS A 45 18.12 -2.39 1.25
CA CYS A 45 17.02 -1.48 1.61
C CYS A 45 16.70 -1.66 3.09
N ILE A 46 16.69 -0.57 3.84
CA ILE A 46 16.31 -0.52 5.26
C ILE A 46 14.94 0.12 5.35
N THR A 47 14.04 -0.50 6.11
CA THR A 47 12.67 0.00 6.33
C THR A 47 12.62 0.93 7.55
N ASP A 48 11.50 1.65 7.73
CA ASP A 48 11.25 2.47 8.91
C ASP A 48 11.08 1.61 10.18
N PHE A 49 11.34 2.21 11.34
CA PHE A 49 11.11 1.58 12.64
C PHE A 49 9.93 2.23 13.37
N PRO A 50 8.93 1.44 13.82
CA PRO A 50 8.89 -0.02 13.80
C PRO A 50 8.47 -0.58 12.42
N PRO A 51 8.97 -1.76 12.02
CA PRO A 51 8.71 -2.36 10.70
C PRO A 51 7.32 -3.01 10.64
N ILE A 52 6.28 -2.21 10.88
CA ILE A 52 4.88 -2.62 10.88
C ILE A 52 4.21 -2.07 9.62
N THR A 53 3.27 -2.83 9.04
CA THR A 53 2.63 -2.56 7.74
C THR A 53 2.26 -1.10 7.51
N PHE A 54 1.46 -0.47 8.40
CA PHE A 54 0.96 0.89 8.11
C PHE A 54 2.01 2.00 8.25
N PRO A 55 2.79 2.11 9.35
CA PRO A 55 3.89 3.09 9.40
C PRO A 55 4.82 2.97 8.20
N THR A 56 5.29 1.75 7.88
CA THR A 56 6.23 1.54 6.77
C THR A 56 5.63 1.84 5.40
N GLN A 57 4.36 1.46 5.15
CA GLN A 57 3.67 1.83 3.91
C GLN A 57 3.48 3.33 3.78
N VAL A 58 3.18 4.04 4.88
CA VAL A 58 3.12 5.50 4.85
C VAL A 58 4.50 6.09 4.53
N SER A 59 5.59 5.57 5.10
CA SER A 59 6.94 6.02 4.77
C SER A 59 7.27 5.80 3.29
N LEU A 60 6.95 4.63 2.74
CA LEU A 60 7.13 4.32 1.32
C LEU A 60 6.35 5.27 0.40
N VAL A 61 5.09 5.56 0.75
CA VAL A 61 4.20 6.38 -0.09
C VAL A 61 4.54 7.86 0.00
N THR A 62 5.03 8.33 1.14
CA THR A 62 5.34 9.76 1.37
C THR A 62 6.81 10.11 1.15
N GLY A 63 7.70 9.12 1.13
CA GLY A 63 9.15 9.35 1.15
C GLY A 63 9.65 9.99 2.45
N THR A 64 8.87 9.94 3.52
CA THR A 64 9.21 10.50 4.84
C THR A 64 9.24 9.41 5.91
N TYR A 65 9.56 9.78 7.15
CA TYR A 65 9.70 8.84 8.28
C TYR A 65 8.62 9.07 9.34
N THR A 66 8.58 8.18 10.34
CA THR A 66 7.71 8.33 11.51
C THR A 66 8.22 9.42 12.46
N GLY A 67 7.37 10.40 12.81
CA GLY A 67 7.76 11.47 13.72
C GLY A 67 6.59 12.30 14.25
N ASP A 68 6.90 13.44 14.87
CA ASP A 68 5.92 14.45 15.26
C ASP A 68 5.80 15.52 14.17
N TYR A 69 4.84 15.35 13.25
CA TYR A 69 4.66 16.24 12.08
C TYR A 69 4.45 17.72 12.44
N ARG A 70 4.07 18.01 13.69
CA ARG A 70 3.95 19.38 14.20
C ARG A 70 5.32 20.03 14.32
N LYS A 71 6.36 19.27 14.60
CA LYS A 71 7.75 19.72 14.85
C LYS A 71 8.70 19.47 13.70
N GLU A 72 8.45 18.45 12.88
CA GLU A 72 9.38 18.01 11.84
C GLU A 72 8.66 17.65 10.52
N ASN A 73 9.44 17.51 9.44
CA ASN A 73 8.92 17.16 8.11
C ASN A 73 8.78 15.64 7.98
N CYS A 74 7.75 15.08 8.63
CA CYS A 74 7.49 13.64 8.70
C CYS A 74 6.01 13.34 8.47
N HIS A 75 5.64 12.07 8.26
CA HIS A 75 4.25 11.70 7.99
C HIS A 75 3.35 11.58 9.22
N GLY A 76 3.91 11.45 10.42
CA GLY A 76 3.11 11.55 11.64
C GLY A 76 2.34 10.30 12.08
N VAL A 77 2.48 9.18 11.38
CA VAL A 77 1.77 7.92 11.68
C VAL A 77 2.71 6.95 12.40
N PRO A 78 2.61 6.79 13.73
CA PRO A 78 3.66 6.11 14.49
C PRO A 78 3.52 4.59 14.53
N LEU A 79 2.28 4.09 14.53
CA LEU A 79 1.98 2.68 14.74
C LEU A 79 0.68 2.32 14.03
N MET A 80 0.41 1.02 13.96
CA MET A 80 -0.92 0.51 13.60
C MET A 80 -2.00 0.89 14.62
N ASN A 81 -1.61 0.94 15.90
CA ASN A 81 -2.43 1.28 17.04
C ASN A 81 -1.71 2.31 17.91
N TRP A 82 -2.31 3.47 18.14
CA TRP A 82 -1.67 4.54 18.89
C TRP A 82 -2.69 5.45 19.59
N MET A 83 -2.20 6.26 20.53
CA MET A 83 -3.01 7.21 21.29
C MET A 83 -2.54 8.63 21.03
N GLY A 84 -3.41 9.45 20.45
CA GLY A 84 -3.20 10.89 20.32
C GLY A 84 -3.47 11.57 21.65
N ARG A 85 -2.46 12.25 22.20
CA ARG A 85 -2.53 12.96 23.50
C ARG A 85 -2.60 14.49 23.36
N ASN A 86 -2.87 14.98 22.16
CA ASN A 86 -2.96 16.42 21.86
C ASN A 86 -4.33 17.03 22.19
N THR A 87 -5.33 16.22 22.54
CA THR A 87 -6.68 16.64 22.92
C THR A 87 -7.06 16.06 24.28
N SER A 88 -8.03 16.69 24.96
CA SER A 88 -8.67 16.15 26.16
C SER A 88 -10.17 15.93 25.88
N PRO A 89 -10.68 14.68 25.91
CA PRO A 89 -9.94 13.44 26.18
C PRO A 89 -8.97 13.03 25.04
N PRO A 90 -7.94 12.22 25.33
CA PRO A 90 -7.10 11.59 24.31
C PRO A 90 -7.94 10.72 23.37
N PHE A 91 -7.51 10.59 22.12
CA PHE A 91 -8.16 9.68 21.17
C PHE A 91 -7.31 8.44 20.90
N LEU A 92 -7.96 7.31 20.65
CA LEU A 92 -7.33 6.07 20.24
C LEU A 92 -7.52 5.87 18.74
N ARG A 93 -6.43 5.55 18.05
CA ARG A 93 -6.45 5.12 16.65
C ARG A 93 -6.01 3.66 16.57
N ASN A 94 -6.78 2.86 15.83
CA ASN A 94 -6.49 1.46 15.55
C ASN A 94 -6.88 1.15 14.11
N TYR A 95 -5.91 1.05 13.20
CA TYR A 95 -6.20 0.85 11.79
C TYR A 95 -6.72 -0.57 11.45
N THR A 96 -6.52 -1.56 12.33
CA THR A 96 -7.05 -2.94 12.15
C THR A 96 -8.36 -3.20 12.87
N SER A 97 -8.93 -2.17 13.49
CA SER A 97 -10.17 -2.29 14.25
C SER A 97 -11.38 -2.59 13.35
N ARG A 98 -12.38 -3.27 13.94
CA ARG A 98 -13.63 -3.64 13.25
C ARG A 98 -14.46 -2.45 12.78
N ASN A 99 -14.26 -1.25 13.33
CA ASN A 99 -14.91 -0.03 12.85
C ASN A 99 -14.18 0.65 11.67
N LEU A 100 -13.22 -0.05 11.07
CA LEU A 100 -12.54 0.32 9.82
C LEU A 100 -11.91 1.71 9.91
N GLN A 101 -11.14 1.96 10.97
CA GLN A 101 -10.44 3.25 11.11
C GLN A 101 -9.29 3.41 10.12
N ILE A 102 -8.91 2.35 9.38
CA ILE A 102 -7.95 2.46 8.27
C ILE A 102 -8.33 3.54 7.25
N TYR A 103 -9.63 3.81 7.04
CA TYR A 103 -10.08 4.89 6.15
C TYR A 103 -9.71 6.30 6.65
N LYS A 104 -9.32 6.45 7.92
CA LYS A 104 -8.87 7.72 8.50
C LYS A 104 -7.38 7.95 8.32
N ILE A 105 -6.61 6.96 7.82
CA ILE A 105 -5.15 7.08 7.77
C ILE A 105 -4.67 8.28 6.97
N ASN A 106 -5.40 8.68 5.90
CA ASN A 106 -5.08 9.88 5.12
C ASN A 106 -5.37 11.20 5.87
N GLU A 107 -6.33 11.19 6.79
CA GLU A 107 -6.64 12.33 7.69
C GLU A 107 -5.59 12.43 8.80
N ASP A 108 -4.99 11.30 9.18
CA ASP A 108 -3.95 11.22 10.22
C ASP A 108 -2.54 11.56 9.68
N LEU A 109 -2.36 11.66 8.36
CA LEU A 109 -1.10 12.09 7.75
C LEU A 109 -0.83 13.57 8.04
N GLY A 110 0.42 13.88 8.39
CA GLY A 110 0.89 15.25 8.49
C GLY A 110 0.60 16.09 7.24
N ASP A 111 0.40 17.39 7.44
CA ASP A 111 0.19 18.39 6.39
C ASP A 111 1.49 18.80 5.67
N LYS A 112 2.65 18.53 6.30
CA LYS A 112 3.98 18.81 5.75
C LYS A 112 4.56 17.68 4.88
N CYS A 113 3.83 16.58 4.68
CA CYS A 113 4.24 15.53 3.74
C CYS A 113 3.28 15.46 2.56
N LYS A 114 3.76 14.93 1.44
CA LYS A 114 2.93 14.62 0.26
C LYS A 114 3.05 13.14 -0.04
N THR A 115 1.96 12.51 -0.46
CA THR A 115 2.03 11.17 -1.06
C THR A 115 2.64 11.25 -2.46
N LEU A 116 3.16 10.14 -2.97
CA LEU A 116 3.57 10.02 -4.38
C LEU A 116 2.45 10.35 -5.37
N LEU A 117 1.20 10.21 -4.94
CA LEU A 117 0.01 10.51 -5.75
C LEU A 117 -0.19 12.03 -5.85
N GLU A 118 -0.02 12.75 -4.74
CA GLU A 118 0.01 14.22 -4.72
C GLU A 118 1.22 14.79 -5.48
N MET A 119 2.32 14.04 -5.57
CA MET A 119 3.54 14.43 -6.29
C MET A 119 3.52 14.10 -7.78
N ALA A 120 2.60 13.24 -8.24
CA ALA A 120 2.57 12.76 -9.63
C ALA A 120 2.32 13.87 -10.66
N GLY A 121 1.71 14.99 -10.24
CA GLY A 121 1.42 16.14 -11.10
C GLY A 121 0.23 15.87 -12.03
N GLU A 122 0.36 16.22 -13.31
CA GLU A 122 -0.69 16.03 -14.31
C GLU A 122 -0.80 14.56 -14.75
N GLY A 123 -2.01 14.00 -14.71
CA GLY A 123 -2.30 12.64 -15.17
C GLY A 123 -3.33 11.97 -14.27
N ASN A 124 -3.73 10.76 -14.66
CA ASN A 124 -4.66 9.96 -13.85
C ASN A 124 -3.89 9.11 -12.84
N THR A 125 -4.34 9.14 -11.59
CA THR A 125 -3.77 8.41 -10.46
C THR A 125 -4.79 7.43 -9.88
N ALA A 126 -4.33 6.20 -9.60
CA ALA A 126 -5.18 5.16 -9.03
C ALA A 126 -4.48 4.45 -7.89
N SER A 127 -5.19 4.26 -6.77
CA SER A 127 -4.79 3.41 -5.65
C SER A 127 -5.70 2.20 -5.54
N ILE A 128 -5.16 1.00 -5.75
CA ILE A 128 -5.93 -0.24 -5.69
C ILE A 128 -5.47 -1.04 -4.48
N ALA A 129 -6.40 -1.33 -3.57
CA ALA A 129 -6.19 -2.03 -2.31
C ALA A 129 -5.19 -1.37 -1.33
N GLN A 130 -4.69 -0.17 -1.65
CA GLN A 130 -3.89 0.66 -0.75
C GLN A 130 -4.71 1.81 -0.15
N PHE A 131 -4.71 1.87 1.19
CA PHE A 131 -5.49 2.85 1.93
C PHE A 131 -4.77 4.19 2.11
N ILE A 132 -3.43 4.23 1.96
CA ILE A 132 -2.64 5.46 1.93
C ILE A 132 -2.73 6.02 0.50
N ASN A 133 -3.71 6.87 0.26
CA ASN A 133 -4.14 7.24 -1.09
C ASN A 133 -4.57 8.72 -1.23
N ARG A 134 -4.19 9.58 -0.28
CA ARG A 134 -4.38 11.03 -0.38
C ARG A 134 -3.85 11.53 -1.73
N GLY A 135 -4.66 12.31 -2.45
CA GLY A 135 -4.33 12.87 -3.77
C GLY A 135 -4.65 12.00 -4.98
N THR A 136 -5.30 10.85 -4.81
CA THR A 136 -5.66 9.98 -5.95
C THR A 136 -6.99 10.34 -6.62
N ASP A 137 -7.10 10.15 -7.93
CA ASP A 137 -8.36 10.30 -8.68
C ASP A 137 -9.33 9.13 -8.46
N TYR A 138 -8.77 7.92 -8.38
CA TYR A 138 -9.52 6.70 -8.13
C TYR A 138 -8.90 5.89 -6.99
N PHE A 139 -9.72 5.45 -6.04
CA PHE A 139 -9.29 4.48 -5.02
C PHE A 139 -10.27 3.34 -4.87
N PHE A 140 -9.76 2.13 -4.68
CA PHE A 140 -10.58 0.96 -4.40
C PHE A 140 -10.08 0.23 -3.17
N PRO A 141 -10.95 -0.12 -2.21
CA PRO A 141 -12.39 0.17 -2.14
C PRO A 141 -12.72 1.62 -1.75
N GLU A 142 -13.66 2.25 -2.44
CA GLU A 142 -14.02 3.67 -2.27
C GLU A 142 -14.68 3.96 -0.92
N ARG A 143 -15.43 2.98 -0.39
CA ARG A 143 -16.25 3.17 0.82
C ARG A 143 -16.25 1.92 1.68
N LYS A 144 -16.39 2.13 2.99
CA LYS A 144 -16.52 1.06 4.00
C LYS A 144 -17.57 0.00 3.62
N THR A 145 -18.72 0.43 3.10
CA THR A 145 -19.80 -0.46 2.68
C THR A 145 -19.39 -1.40 1.55
N LYS A 146 -18.63 -0.93 0.55
CA LYS A 146 -18.11 -1.79 -0.53
C LYS A 146 -17.14 -2.83 0.03
N LEU A 147 -16.26 -2.45 0.95
CA LEU A 147 -15.34 -3.39 1.60
C LEU A 147 -16.08 -4.42 2.45
N VAL A 148 -17.08 -4.00 3.23
CA VAL A 148 -17.93 -4.91 4.01
C VAL A 148 -18.67 -5.87 3.08
N MET A 149 -19.29 -5.37 2.01
CA MET A 149 -19.96 -6.21 1.02
C MET A 149 -19.00 -7.20 0.37
N TYR A 150 -17.78 -6.78 0.03
CA TYR A 150 -16.75 -7.67 -0.49
C TYR A 150 -16.43 -8.81 0.49
N TYR A 151 -16.22 -8.50 1.77
CA TYR A 151 -15.96 -9.54 2.78
C TYR A 151 -17.19 -10.43 3.04
N LEU A 152 -18.40 -9.88 3.03
CA LEU A 152 -19.63 -10.66 3.16
C LEU A 152 -19.82 -11.62 1.98
N ILE A 153 -19.56 -11.17 0.75
CA ILE A 153 -19.60 -12.02 -0.44
C ILE A 153 -18.56 -13.14 -0.33
N LEU A 154 -17.33 -12.82 0.09
CA LEU A 154 -16.30 -13.83 0.31
C LEU A 154 -16.69 -14.86 1.37
N ALA A 155 -17.36 -14.44 2.45
CA ALA A 155 -17.80 -15.31 3.53
C ALA A 155 -19.02 -16.18 3.13
N ALA A 156 -19.99 -15.59 2.43
CA ALA A 156 -21.23 -16.27 2.04
C ALA A 156 -21.01 -17.25 0.87
N PHE A 157 -20.13 -16.92 -0.07
CA PHE A 157 -19.92 -17.73 -1.27
C PHE A 157 -18.55 -18.43 -1.24
N ARG A 158 -18.51 -19.66 -0.69
CA ARG A 158 -17.28 -20.50 -0.60
C ARG A 158 -16.52 -20.63 -1.93
N ASN A 159 -17.21 -20.57 -3.07
CA ASN A 159 -16.62 -20.70 -4.40
C ASN A 159 -16.33 -19.36 -5.10
N PHE A 160 -16.75 -18.22 -4.54
CA PHE A 160 -16.57 -16.92 -5.19
C PHE A 160 -15.09 -16.59 -5.40
N LYS A 161 -14.23 -16.93 -4.42
CA LYS A 161 -12.77 -16.79 -4.57
C LYS A 161 -12.24 -17.58 -5.76
N LYS A 162 -12.70 -18.83 -5.96
CA LYS A 162 -12.30 -19.66 -7.12
C LYS A 162 -12.80 -19.06 -8.44
N MET A 163 -14.01 -18.51 -8.42
CA MET A 163 -14.62 -17.87 -9.59
C MET A 163 -13.88 -16.60 -10.00
N MET A 164 -13.52 -15.73 -9.03
CA MET A 164 -12.67 -14.56 -9.26
C MET A 164 -11.31 -14.93 -9.83
N VAL A 165 -10.65 -15.97 -9.29
CA VAL A 165 -9.37 -16.44 -9.82
C VAL A 165 -9.51 -16.83 -11.29
N ARG A 166 -10.52 -17.62 -11.65
CA ARG A 166 -10.77 -18.01 -13.05
C ARG A 166 -11.03 -16.80 -13.94
N GLY A 167 -11.86 -15.85 -13.50
CA GLY A 167 -12.13 -14.62 -14.23
C GLY A 167 -10.88 -13.76 -14.44
N ASN A 168 -10.08 -13.57 -13.39
CA ASN A 168 -8.83 -12.82 -13.47
C ASN A 168 -7.82 -13.52 -14.39
N SER A 169 -7.69 -14.84 -14.33
CA SER A 169 -6.82 -15.60 -15.24
C SER A 169 -7.24 -15.42 -16.70
N ALA A 170 -8.54 -15.50 -17.00
CA ALA A 170 -9.05 -15.29 -18.36
C ALA A 170 -8.82 -13.84 -18.85
N LEU A 171 -8.98 -12.85 -17.96
CA LEU A 171 -8.72 -11.45 -18.28
C LEU A 171 -7.23 -11.21 -18.55
N VAL A 172 -6.35 -11.73 -17.70
CA VAL A 172 -4.89 -11.61 -17.83
C VAL A 172 -4.42 -12.27 -19.12
N GLN A 173 -4.93 -13.46 -19.47
CA GLN A 173 -4.63 -14.09 -20.75
C GLN A 173 -5.00 -13.18 -21.93
N LYS A 174 -6.22 -12.60 -21.93
CA LYS A 174 -6.65 -11.64 -22.95
C LYS A 174 -5.85 -10.33 -23.00
N LEU A 175 -5.15 -9.97 -21.93
CA LEU A 175 -4.31 -8.75 -21.87
C LEU A 175 -2.86 -9.02 -22.30
N ILE A 176 -2.45 -10.29 -22.30
CA ILE A 176 -1.12 -10.73 -22.70
C ILE A 176 -1.09 -11.15 -24.18
N ASP A 177 -2.21 -11.65 -24.71
CA ASP A 177 -2.45 -11.87 -26.15
C ASP A 177 -2.67 -10.54 -26.91
#